data_AF-A0A963M1Q7-F1
#
_entry.id   AF-A0A963M1Q7-F1
#
_cell.length_a   1.000
_cell.length_b   1.000
_cell.length_c   1.000
_cell.angle_alpha   90.00
_cell.angle_beta   90.00
_cell.angle_gamma   90.00
#
_symmetry.space_group_name_H-M   'P 1'
#
loop_
_entity.id
_entity.type
_entity.pdbx_description
1 polymer ?
#
loop_
_entity_poly.entity_id
_entity_poly.type
_entity_poly.pdbx_seq_one_letter_code
_entity_poly.pdbx_strand_id
1 'polypeptide(L)'
;GVDLIMADIGRSWLETGALICEVNGQPQLGSSTTPGIYRQVLRELLPGPWRIPVVLMLASGAEAARQLHARLAGRVPPWGLACAQGVWEDREQLAPAPGGGFAAARVLAGSRSIGGAIIVMTAAELLRDGLPFDRLCLLVVTAER
;
A
#
# COMPACT_ATOMS: atom_id res chain seq x y z
N GLY A 1 22.63 -9.37 6.44
CA GLY A 1 23.55 -8.49 7.20
C GLY A 1 24.96 -9.02 7.09
N VAL A 2 25.97 -8.18 7.24
CA VAL A 2 27.37 -8.62 7.34
C VAL A 2 27.91 -8.01 8.63
N ASP A 3 28.40 -8.88 9.51
CA ASP A 3 28.95 -8.50 10.80
C ASP A 3 30.47 -8.51 10.67
N LEU A 4 31.11 -7.39 11.01
CA LEU A 4 32.54 -7.19 10.80
C LEU A 4 33.19 -6.49 11.99
N ILE A 5 34.47 -6.80 12.22
CA ILE A 5 35.34 -6.12 13.16
C ILE A 5 36.35 -5.32 12.36
N MET A 6 36.46 -4.02 12.68
CA MET A 6 37.42 -3.12 12.04
C MET A 6 37.96 -2.10 13.04
N ALA A 7 39.17 -1.59 12.76
CA ALA A 7 39.86 -0.67 13.65
C ALA A 7 39.24 0.73 13.70
N ASP A 8 38.60 1.18 12.62
CA ASP A 8 37.99 2.50 12.50
C ASP A 8 36.68 2.44 11.70
N ILE A 9 35.54 2.58 12.38
CA ILE A 9 34.20 2.53 11.76
C ILE A 9 33.83 3.79 10.96
N GLY A 10 34.62 4.86 11.04
CA GLY A 10 34.38 6.10 10.31
C GLY A 10 34.86 6.07 8.85
N ARG A 11 35.55 5.00 8.44
CA ARG A 11 36.16 4.85 7.11
C ARG A 11 35.69 3.57 6.41
N SER A 12 35.80 3.52 5.08
CA SER A 12 35.39 2.35 4.31
C SER A 12 36.25 1.13 4.64
N TRP A 13 35.61 -0.01 4.88
CA TRP A 13 36.27 -1.31 5.09
C TRP A 13 37.09 -1.78 3.87
N LEU A 14 36.80 -1.25 2.68
CA LEU A 14 37.63 -1.49 1.48
C LEU A 14 38.97 -0.76 1.53
N GLU A 15 39.09 0.30 2.33
CA GLU A 15 40.32 1.08 2.50
C GLU A 15 41.18 0.58 3.66
N THR A 16 40.55 0.29 4.80
CA THR A 16 41.25 -0.07 6.04
C THR A 16 41.33 -1.57 6.28
N GLY A 17 40.57 -2.35 5.52
CA GLY A 17 40.33 -3.75 5.78
C GLY A 17 39.34 -3.95 6.94
N ALA A 18 38.72 -5.12 6.95
CA ALA A 18 37.88 -5.57 8.05
C ALA A 18 37.93 -7.10 8.12
N LEU A 19 37.74 -7.62 9.33
CA LEU A 19 37.56 -9.05 9.53
C LEU A 19 36.06 -9.33 9.51
N ILE A 20 35.59 -10.12 8.55
CA ILE A 20 34.19 -10.55 8.49
C ILE A 20 34.00 -11.67 9.51
N CYS A 21 33.10 -11.45 10.47
CA CYS A 21 32.79 -12.42 11.52
C CYS A 21 31.61 -13.31 11.10
N GLU A 22 30.59 -12.74 10.48
CA GLU A 22 29.40 -13.46 10.03
C GLU A 22 28.80 -12.82 8.78
N VAL A 23 28.24 -13.65 7.89
CA VAL A 23 27.42 -13.21 6.76
C VAL A 23 26.01 -13.77 6.94
N ASN A 24 25.09 -12.92 7.38
CA ASN A 24 23.68 -13.23 7.58
C ASN A 24 22.92 -13.10 6.26
N GLY A 25 22.85 -14.20 5.49
CA GLY A 25 22.21 -14.25 4.17
C GLY A 25 20.67 -14.32 4.18
N GLN A 26 20.05 -14.55 5.34
CA GLN A 26 18.61 -14.57 5.51
C GLN A 26 18.22 -13.92 6.84
N PRO A 27 17.00 -13.36 6.95
CA PRO A 27 16.46 -13.03 8.25
C PRO A 27 16.37 -14.31 9.11
N GLN A 28 16.98 -14.29 10.29
CA GLN A 28 17.13 -15.44 11.19
C GLN A 28 15.77 -15.93 11.77
N LEU A 29 14.71 -15.13 11.65
CA LEU A 29 13.36 -15.51 12.04
C LEU A 29 12.72 -16.45 11.01
N GLY A 30 12.59 -17.73 11.34
CA GLY A 30 11.74 -18.67 10.60
C GLY A 30 12.14 -18.90 9.13
N SER A 31 13.43 -18.81 8.81
CA SER A 31 13.95 -18.91 7.44
C SER A 31 13.64 -20.23 6.71
N SER A 32 13.19 -21.27 7.42
CA SER A 32 12.84 -22.57 6.80
C SER A 32 11.82 -23.44 7.56
N THR A 33 11.59 -23.21 8.87
CA THR A 33 10.86 -24.16 9.72
C THR A 33 9.48 -23.69 10.20
N THR A 34 9.19 -22.39 10.11
CA THR A 34 7.93 -21.84 10.66
C THR A 34 7.28 -20.86 9.68
N PRO A 35 6.65 -21.36 8.60
CA PRO A 35 5.87 -20.52 7.70
C PRO A 35 4.83 -19.72 8.49
N GLY A 36 4.90 -18.39 8.39
CA GLY A 36 3.94 -17.48 9.04
C GLY A 36 4.39 -16.88 10.38
N ILE A 37 5.59 -17.17 10.89
CA ILE A 37 6.09 -16.55 12.13
C ILE A 37 6.08 -15.02 12.05
N TYR A 38 6.40 -14.44 10.88
CA TYR A 38 6.30 -12.99 10.66
C TYR A 38 4.88 -12.45 10.86
N ARG A 39 3.84 -13.17 10.43
CA ARG A 39 2.46 -12.76 10.64
C ARG A 39 2.09 -12.76 12.11
N GLN A 40 2.60 -13.74 12.87
CA GLN A 40 2.36 -13.82 14.31
C GLN A 40 3.09 -12.69 15.05
N VAL A 41 4.38 -12.51 14.79
CA VAL A 41 5.18 -11.41 15.36
C VAL A 41 4.54 -10.07 15.05
N LEU A 42 4.15 -9.82 13.80
CA LEU A 42 3.47 -8.57 13.42
C LEU A 42 2.13 -8.39 14.13
N ARG A 43 1.37 -9.45 14.39
CA ARG A 43 0.10 -9.37 15.14
C ARG A 43 0.27 -9.10 16.62
N GLU A 44 1.39 -9.53 17.20
CA GLU A 44 1.70 -9.31 18.61
C GLU A 44 2.30 -7.92 18.83
N LEU A 45 3.24 -7.50 17.97
CA LEU A 45 3.94 -6.23 18.10
C LEU A 45 3.10 -5.03 17.69
N LEU A 46 2.15 -5.25 16.78
CA LEU A 46 1.23 -4.24 16.32
C LEU A 46 -0.13 -4.59 16.95
N PRO A 47 -0.69 -3.76 17.88
CA PRO A 47 -2.06 -3.89 18.43
C PRO A 47 -3.14 -3.01 17.74
N GLY A 48 -4.13 -3.61 17.06
CA GLY A 48 -5.16 -2.88 16.28
C GLY A 48 -5.34 -3.33 14.82
N PRO A 49 -6.21 -2.65 14.05
CA PRO A 49 -6.32 -2.84 12.62
C PRO A 49 -5.18 -2.09 11.88
N TRP A 50 -4.29 -2.83 11.21
CA TRP A 50 -3.18 -2.28 10.39
C TRP A 50 -3.60 -1.76 9.03
N ARG A 51 -4.87 -1.95 8.70
CA ARG A 51 -5.39 -1.84 7.35
C ARG A 51 -6.64 -1.02 7.36
N ILE A 52 -6.70 -0.13 6.39
CA ILE A 52 -7.93 0.57 6.04
C ILE A 52 -8.85 -0.35 5.23
N PRO A 53 -10.18 -0.21 5.33
CA PRO A 53 -11.10 -0.78 4.35
C PRO A 53 -10.84 -0.22 2.96
N VAL A 54 -10.82 -1.10 1.95
CA VAL A 54 -10.62 -0.74 0.54
C VAL A 54 -11.77 -1.29 -0.30
N VAL A 55 -12.50 -0.39 -0.95
CA VAL A 55 -13.56 -0.68 -1.91
C VAL A 55 -13.01 -0.52 -3.32
N LEU A 56 -13.04 -1.57 -4.13
CA LEU A 56 -12.72 -1.47 -5.56
C LEU A 56 -14.02 -1.47 -6.36
N MET A 57 -14.20 -0.48 -7.24
CA MET A 57 -15.28 -0.39 -8.20
C MET A 57 -14.73 -0.63 -9.60
N LEU A 58 -15.21 -1.70 -10.25
CA LEU A 58 -14.97 -1.97 -11.66
C LEU A 58 -16.04 -1.23 -12.48
N ALA A 59 -15.64 -0.09 -13.05
CA ALA A 59 -16.50 0.83 -13.77
C ALA A 59 -15.72 1.66 -14.79
N SER A 60 -16.36 2.07 -15.88
CA SER A 60 -15.82 3.06 -16.84
C SER A 60 -15.85 4.49 -16.32
N GLY A 61 -16.67 4.78 -15.31
CA GLY A 61 -16.87 6.11 -14.76
C GLY A 61 -16.75 6.14 -13.24
N ALA A 62 -16.43 7.32 -12.70
CA ALA A 62 -16.26 7.55 -11.26
C ALA A 62 -17.53 8.05 -10.56
N GLU A 63 -18.67 8.14 -11.25
CA GLU A 63 -19.86 8.84 -10.73
C GLU A 63 -20.43 8.18 -9.46
N ALA A 64 -20.64 6.87 -9.50
CA ALA A 64 -21.10 6.10 -8.33
C ALA A 64 -20.08 6.16 -7.17
N ALA A 65 -18.79 6.14 -7.49
CA ALA A 65 -17.72 6.24 -6.50
C ALA A 65 -17.69 7.62 -5.83
N ARG A 66 -17.87 8.70 -6.61
CA ARG A 66 -17.98 10.08 -6.10
C ARG A 66 -19.19 10.25 -5.21
N GLN A 67 -20.34 9.69 -5.59
CA GLN A 67 -21.54 9.72 -4.75
C GLN A 67 -21.31 8.98 -3.41
N LEU A 68 -20.66 7.83 -3.44
CA LEU A 68 -20.31 7.10 -2.21
C LEU A 68 -19.30 7.89 -1.37
N HIS A 69 -18.26 8.43 -1.99
CA HIS A 69 -17.22 9.23 -1.32
C HIS A 69 -17.81 10.46 -0.65
N ALA A 70 -18.71 11.18 -1.33
CA ALA A 70 -19.44 12.32 -0.77
C ALA A 70 -20.31 11.94 0.44
N ARG A 71 -20.93 10.75 0.44
CA ARG A 71 -21.69 10.24 1.61
C ARG A 71 -20.80 9.88 2.80
N LEU A 72 -19.51 9.67 2.58
CA LEU A 72 -18.52 9.36 3.61
C LEU A 72 -17.71 10.59 4.05
N ALA A 73 -17.98 11.76 3.47
CA ALA A 73 -17.29 13.00 3.80
C ALA A 73 -17.46 13.38 5.29
N GLY A 74 -16.43 14.00 5.86
CA GLY A 74 -16.38 14.42 7.27
C GLY A 74 -16.06 13.30 8.27
N ARG A 75 -15.76 12.08 7.81
CA ARG A 75 -15.24 11.02 8.68
C ARG A 75 -13.82 11.34 9.16
N VAL A 76 -13.49 10.85 10.35
CA VAL A 76 -12.16 10.97 10.94
C VAL A 76 -11.66 9.56 11.29
N PRO A 77 -10.59 9.06 10.65
CA PRO A 77 -9.84 9.68 9.55
C PRO A 77 -10.65 9.74 8.23
N PRO A 78 -10.32 10.67 7.30
CA PRO A 78 -11.04 10.86 6.05
C PRO A 78 -10.96 9.65 5.12
N TRP A 79 -11.94 9.53 4.22
CA TRP A 79 -11.89 8.54 3.15
C TRP A 79 -11.21 9.12 1.91
N GLY A 80 -10.39 8.28 1.27
CA GLY A 80 -9.77 8.58 -0.02
C GLY A 80 -10.59 8.08 -1.20
N LEU A 81 -10.53 8.81 -2.31
CA LEU A 81 -11.04 8.39 -3.61
C LEU A 81 -9.90 8.43 -4.63
N ALA A 82 -9.69 7.33 -5.33
CA ALA A 82 -8.77 7.26 -6.46
C ALA A 82 -9.50 6.82 -7.72
N CYS A 83 -9.40 7.61 -8.77
CA CYS A 83 -9.95 7.29 -10.08
C CYS A 83 -9.12 7.93 -11.20
N ALA A 84 -9.46 7.67 -12.46
CA ALA A 84 -8.72 8.20 -13.61
C ALA A 84 -8.67 9.74 -13.67
N GLN A 85 -9.52 10.46 -12.94
CA GLN A 85 -9.50 11.92 -12.88
C GLN A 85 -8.57 12.47 -11.78
N GLY A 86 -8.12 11.64 -10.83
CA GLY A 86 -7.29 12.13 -9.72
C GLY A 86 -7.38 11.31 -8.44
N VAL A 87 -6.83 11.91 -7.38
CA VAL A 87 -6.87 11.43 -6.01
C VAL A 87 -7.46 12.51 -5.12
N TRP A 88 -8.44 12.13 -4.31
CA TRP A 88 -9.09 13.00 -3.34
C TRP A 88 -8.98 12.41 -1.93
N GLU A 89 -8.85 13.30 -0.94
CA GLU A 89 -9.05 13.00 0.47
C GLU A 89 -10.16 13.91 0.99
N ASP A 90 -11.22 13.32 1.54
CA ASP A 90 -12.45 14.03 1.91
C ASP A 90 -13.01 14.90 0.77
N ARG A 91 -12.82 16.22 0.80
CA ARG A 91 -13.29 17.15 -0.24
C ARG A 91 -12.16 17.77 -1.06
N GLU A 92 -10.91 17.50 -0.71
CA GLU A 92 -9.74 18.09 -1.33
C GLU A 92 -9.17 17.17 -2.41
N GLN A 93 -8.83 17.74 -3.57
CA GLN A 93 -8.09 17.01 -4.59
C GLN A 93 -6.59 17.14 -4.30
N LEU A 94 -5.94 16.00 -4.02
CA LEU A 94 -4.51 15.97 -3.71
C LEU A 94 -3.63 15.94 -4.96
N ALA A 95 -4.10 15.23 -5.99
CA ALA A 95 -3.35 15.08 -7.23
C ALA A 95 -4.26 14.80 -8.43
N PRO A 96 -3.88 15.27 -9.64
CA PRO A 96 -4.38 14.70 -10.87
C PRO A 96 -3.81 13.28 -11.09
N ALA A 97 -4.48 12.45 -11.88
CA ALA A 97 -4.03 11.08 -12.15
C ALA A 97 -4.01 10.76 -13.66
N PRO A 98 -3.04 11.30 -14.43
CA PRO A 98 -2.98 11.10 -15.87
C PRO A 98 -2.72 9.64 -16.31
N GLY A 99 -2.41 8.73 -15.36
CA GLY A 99 -2.14 7.31 -15.61
C GLY A 99 -3.30 6.35 -15.31
N GLY A 100 -4.52 6.85 -15.11
CA GLY A 100 -5.70 6.01 -14.86
C GLY A 100 -5.90 5.63 -13.38
N GLY A 101 -6.89 4.76 -13.15
CA GLY A 101 -7.37 4.38 -11.82
C GLY A 101 -6.32 3.68 -10.96
N PHE A 102 -5.51 2.80 -11.57
CA PHE A 102 -4.44 2.10 -10.87
C PHE A 102 -3.36 3.06 -10.38
N ALA A 103 -2.90 3.98 -11.24
CA ALA A 103 -1.90 4.98 -10.87
C ALA A 103 -2.40 5.88 -9.73
N ALA A 104 -3.65 6.33 -9.81
CA ALA A 104 -4.30 7.08 -8.74
C ALA A 104 -4.32 6.29 -7.42
N ALA A 105 -4.66 5.01 -7.48
CA ALA A 105 -4.72 4.14 -6.30
C ALA A 105 -3.35 3.95 -5.65
N ARG A 106 -2.28 3.89 -6.45
CA ARG A 106 -0.90 3.80 -5.96
C ARG A 106 -0.44 5.07 -5.26
N VAL A 107 -0.89 6.24 -5.70
CA VAL A 107 -0.67 7.51 -4.99
C VAL A 107 -1.44 7.48 -3.67
N LEU A 108 -2.72 7.11 -3.69
CA LEU A 108 -3.56 7.06 -2.49
C LEU A 108 -3.03 6.05 -1.45
N ALA A 109 -2.45 4.92 -1.88
CA ALA A 109 -1.83 3.94 -0.99
C ALA A 109 -0.63 4.48 -0.19
N GLY A 110 0.00 5.57 -0.66
CA GLY A 110 1.06 6.28 0.07
C GLY A 110 0.53 7.19 1.18
N SER A 111 -0.78 7.46 1.22
CA SER A 111 -1.38 8.33 2.23
C SER A 111 -1.45 7.65 3.59
N ARG A 112 -1.03 8.38 4.62
CA ARG A 112 -1.13 7.97 6.04
C ARG A 112 -2.28 8.66 6.78
N SER A 113 -2.99 9.59 6.12
CA SER A 113 -4.09 10.37 6.70
C SER A 113 -5.45 9.71 6.51
N ILE A 114 -5.58 8.71 5.64
CA ILE A 114 -6.89 8.11 5.31
C ILE A 114 -7.30 6.97 6.25
N GLY A 115 -8.61 6.84 6.46
CA GLY A 115 -9.25 5.79 7.24
C GLY A 115 -9.99 4.76 6.39
N GLY A 116 -10.00 4.93 5.06
CA GLY A 116 -10.66 4.08 4.08
C GLY A 116 -10.37 4.55 2.66
N ALA A 117 -10.49 3.65 1.67
CA ALA A 117 -10.24 3.98 0.27
C ALA A 117 -11.35 3.46 -0.64
N ILE A 118 -11.75 4.29 -1.61
CA ILE A 118 -12.58 3.91 -2.75
C ILE A 118 -11.73 4.05 -4.01
N ILE A 119 -11.61 2.96 -4.75
CA ILE A 119 -10.80 2.89 -5.97
C ILE A 119 -11.72 2.61 -7.15
N VAL A 120 -11.55 3.37 -8.23
CA VAL A 120 -12.24 3.12 -9.50
C VAL A 120 -11.21 2.68 -10.52
N MET A 121 -11.43 1.49 -11.09
CA MET A 121 -10.64 0.96 -12.19
C MET A 121 -11.57 0.37 -13.24
N THR A 122 -11.16 0.37 -14.49
CA THR A 122 -11.78 -0.43 -15.53
C THR A 122 -11.33 -1.89 -15.42
N ALA A 123 -12.10 -2.82 -16.01
CA ALA A 123 -11.66 -4.21 -16.11
C ALA A 123 -10.34 -4.35 -16.88
N ALA A 124 -10.11 -3.52 -17.89
CA ALA A 124 -8.87 -3.50 -18.66
C ALA A 124 -7.65 -3.07 -17.81
N GLU A 125 -7.81 -2.05 -16.96
CA GLU A 125 -6.77 -1.64 -16.01
C GLU A 125 -6.48 -2.76 -15.00
N LEU A 126 -7.52 -3.40 -14.45
CA LEU A 126 -7.34 -4.50 -13.50
C LEU A 126 -6.57 -5.67 -14.11
N LEU A 127 -6.88 -6.05 -15.36
CA LEU A 127 -6.19 -7.15 -16.04
C LEU A 127 -4.75 -6.82 -16.39
N ARG A 128 -4.45 -5.55 -16.72
CA ARG A 128 -3.11 -5.10 -17.09
C ARG A 128 -2.21 -4.88 -15.88
N ASP A 129 -2.70 -4.18 -14.87
CA ASP A 129 -1.89 -3.67 -13.76
C ASP A 129 -2.09 -4.48 -12.47
N GLY A 130 -3.12 -5.32 -12.40
CA GLY A 130 -3.48 -6.08 -11.22
C GLY A 130 -4.19 -5.26 -10.16
N LEU A 131 -4.17 -5.75 -8.92
CA LEU A 131 -4.81 -5.07 -7.79
C LEU A 131 -3.89 -3.99 -7.19
N PRO A 132 -4.41 -2.79 -6.91
CA PRO A 132 -3.61 -1.72 -6.31
C PRO A 132 -3.38 -1.92 -4.80
N PHE A 133 -4.18 -2.79 -4.17
CA PHE A 133 -4.05 -3.21 -2.78
C PHE A 133 -4.11 -4.73 -2.70
N ASP A 134 -3.41 -5.33 -1.74
CA ASP A 134 -3.37 -6.78 -1.56
C ASP A 134 -4.65 -7.36 -0.95
N ARG A 135 -5.53 -6.51 -0.38
CA ARG A 135 -6.85 -6.90 0.13
C ARG A 135 -7.90 -5.85 -0.17
N LEU A 136 -9.09 -6.34 -0.53
CA LEU A 136 -10.30 -5.56 -0.71
C LEU A 136 -11.33 -6.01 0.33
N CYS A 137 -12.08 -5.07 0.92
CA CYS A 137 -13.24 -5.42 1.74
C CYS A 137 -14.51 -5.55 0.89
N LEU A 138 -14.57 -4.87 -0.25
CA LEU A 138 -15.69 -4.92 -1.17
C LEU A 138 -15.22 -4.73 -2.61
N LEU A 139 -15.72 -5.59 -3.51
CA LEU A 139 -15.62 -5.43 -4.96
C LEU A 139 -17.00 -5.13 -5.51
N VAL A 140 -17.15 -4.01 -6.21
CA VAL A 140 -18.38 -3.61 -6.89
C VAL A 140 -18.14 -3.69 -8.39
N VAL A 141 -19.02 -4.39 -9.12
CA VAL A 141 -18.99 -4.45 -10.58
C VAL A 141 -20.21 -3.72 -11.11
N THR A 142 -20.00 -2.66 -11.88
CA THR A 142 -21.10 -1.94 -12.53
C THR A 142 -21.29 -2.50 -13.93
N ALA A 143 -22.52 -2.84 -14.30
CA ALA A 143 -22.84 -3.19 -15.68
C ALA A 143 -22.74 -1.94 -16.56
N GLU A 144 -21.99 -2.04 -17.65
CA GLU A 144 -22.08 -1.06 -18.73
C GLU A 144 -23.39 -1.33 -19.50
N ARG A 145 -24.20 -0.29 -19.71
CA ARG A 145 -25.37 -0.35 -20.59
C ARG A 145 -24.95 -0.06 -22.02
#